data_AF-A0A956RSG1-F1
#
_entry.id   AF-A0A956RSG1-F1
#
_cell.length_a   1.000
_cell.length_b   1.000
_cell.length_c   1.000
_cell.angle_alpha   90.00
_cell.angle_beta   90.00
_cell.angle_gamma   90.00
#
_symmetry.space_group_name_H-M   'P 1'
#
loop_
_entity.id
_entity.type
_entity.pdbx_description
1 polymer ?
#
loop_
_entity_poly.entity_id
_entity_poly.type
_entity_poly.pdbx_seq_one_letter_code
_entity_poly.pdbx_strand_id
1 'polypeptide(L)'
;MPPAPTETVLELKPKNRFELIDVSQESGNKLGDSIQNYAKAAYCSLHTTAGFLEQSLAARLLHSKDHLDPFIRVFRKLFPPNMNYLHDQLELRTELSDEQKRDEPLNADSHLIFISSGLKNCVTYKNVPGQPVYFVELDGINVNSPPRTRRANVIYYNQEETVHTMRMAIPVSNHPIDSVNLRDSRVGFMDELQELLRKFDIEKGKIDITLDNDERNAGLTVNEYETLLMRHDLIDVLRNPFLYIAQKGKHMLENPRAIPEKTLNYAKYDLVHIFNEMMDAFRCSSSVVEKILAKFLQVPAERFLRMKRDITLMASNNGDSNESHILQGRYQSPILVQWRSNEIG
;
A
#
# COMPACT_ATOMS: atom_id res chain seq x y z
N MET A 1 -12.03 33.27 -12.09
CA MET A 1 -11.78 32.55 -10.83
C MET A 1 -11.46 31.11 -11.16
N PRO A 2 -10.49 30.46 -10.49
CA PRO A 2 -10.26 29.04 -10.68
C PRO A 2 -11.53 28.26 -10.32
N PRO A 3 -11.85 27.15 -11.03
CA PRO A 3 -13.00 26.33 -10.69
C PRO A 3 -12.86 25.75 -9.28
N ALA A 4 -13.99 25.62 -8.58
CA ALA A 4 -14.05 24.97 -7.28
C ALA A 4 -13.60 23.50 -7.39
N PRO A 5 -12.99 22.91 -6.34
CA PRO A 5 -12.53 21.53 -6.39
C PRO A 5 -13.66 20.56 -6.73
N THR A 6 -13.39 19.64 -7.65
CA THR A 6 -14.36 18.64 -8.12
C THR A 6 -13.91 17.26 -7.71
N GLU A 7 -14.84 16.45 -7.19
CA GLU A 7 -14.60 15.07 -6.80
C GLU A 7 -15.31 14.10 -7.76
N THR A 8 -14.69 12.94 -8.00
CA THR A 8 -15.34 11.80 -8.62
C THR A 8 -14.92 10.50 -7.93
N VAL A 9 -15.84 9.55 -7.86
CA VAL A 9 -15.57 8.19 -7.40
C VAL A 9 -15.50 7.28 -8.60
N LEU A 10 -14.40 6.55 -8.75
CA LEU A 10 -14.19 5.56 -9.79
C LEU A 10 -14.50 4.17 -9.24
N GLU A 11 -15.33 3.41 -9.95
CA GLU A 11 -15.52 1.98 -9.69
C GLU A 11 -14.67 1.18 -10.68
N LEU A 12 -13.75 0.39 -10.17
CA LEU A 12 -12.82 -0.40 -10.97
C LEU A 12 -13.15 -1.88 -10.80
N LYS A 13 -13.14 -2.64 -11.89
CA LYS A 13 -13.40 -4.09 -11.89
C LYS A 13 -12.18 -4.82 -12.43
N PRO A 14 -11.23 -5.20 -11.55
CA PRO A 14 -10.05 -5.95 -11.96
C PRO A 14 -10.43 -7.25 -12.66
N LYS A 15 -9.70 -7.59 -13.71
CA LYS A 15 -9.83 -8.81 -14.50
C LYS A 15 -8.77 -9.85 -14.15
N ASN A 16 -7.80 -9.48 -13.32
CA ASN A 16 -6.71 -10.35 -12.88
C ASN A 16 -6.44 -10.10 -11.39
N ARG A 17 -5.73 -11.04 -10.73
CA ARG A 17 -5.24 -10.83 -9.36
C ARG A 17 -4.34 -9.60 -9.28
N PHE A 18 -3.39 -9.48 -10.21
CA PHE A 18 -2.56 -8.30 -10.37
C PHE A 18 -2.96 -7.53 -11.63
N GLU A 19 -3.21 -6.24 -11.51
CA GLU A 19 -3.54 -5.39 -12.65
C GLU A 19 -3.09 -3.94 -12.44
N LEU A 20 -2.65 -3.30 -13.52
CA LEU A 20 -2.40 -1.86 -13.57
C LEU A 20 -3.53 -1.20 -14.35
N ILE A 21 -4.35 -0.40 -13.67
CA ILE A 21 -5.56 0.24 -14.20
C ILE A 21 -5.28 1.74 -14.30
N ASP A 22 -5.41 2.34 -15.49
CA ASP A 22 -5.19 3.77 -15.69
C ASP A 22 -6.41 4.59 -15.24
N VAL A 23 -6.37 5.08 -14.00
CA VAL A 23 -7.47 5.85 -13.42
C VAL A 23 -7.56 7.27 -13.95
N SER A 24 -6.52 7.78 -14.61
CA SER A 24 -6.58 9.08 -15.27
C SER A 24 -7.51 9.02 -16.49
N GLN A 25 -7.42 7.94 -17.26
CA GLN A 25 -8.31 7.66 -18.38
C GLN A 25 -9.74 7.43 -17.91
N GLU A 26 -9.94 6.62 -16.86
CA GLU A 26 -11.27 6.37 -16.28
C GLU A 26 -11.93 7.66 -15.77
N SER A 27 -11.15 8.55 -15.15
CA SER A 27 -11.64 9.87 -14.71
C SER A 27 -12.02 10.76 -15.89
N GLY A 28 -11.21 10.78 -16.95
CA GLY A 28 -11.49 11.51 -18.19
C GLY A 28 -12.75 11.03 -18.89
N ASN A 29 -12.97 9.71 -18.94
CA ASN A 29 -14.20 9.13 -19.48
C ASN A 29 -15.46 9.57 -18.71
N LYS A 30 -15.32 9.79 -17.39
CA LYS A 30 -16.44 10.15 -16.50
C LYS A 30 -16.71 11.65 -16.41
N LEU A 31 -15.67 12.49 -16.39
CA LEU A 31 -15.78 13.94 -16.19
C LEU A 31 -15.53 14.77 -17.47
N GLY A 32 -15.09 14.13 -18.56
CA GLY A 32 -14.75 14.77 -19.82
C GLY A 32 -13.55 15.72 -19.72
N ASP A 33 -13.42 16.61 -20.70
CA ASP A 33 -12.29 17.54 -20.80
C ASP A 33 -12.22 18.59 -19.69
N SER A 34 -13.27 18.71 -18.87
CA SER A 34 -13.33 19.64 -17.74
C SER A 34 -12.20 19.44 -16.73
N ILE A 35 -11.67 18.21 -16.63
CA ILE A 35 -10.55 17.88 -15.74
C ILE A 35 -9.27 18.64 -16.12
N GLN A 36 -9.12 19.05 -17.38
CA GLN A 36 -7.92 19.76 -17.85
C GLN A 36 -7.80 21.19 -17.27
N ASN A 37 -8.89 21.71 -16.68
CA ASN A 37 -8.92 23.02 -16.03
C ASN A 37 -8.31 23.02 -14.61
N TYR A 38 -7.87 21.86 -14.12
CA TYR A 38 -7.28 21.71 -12.80
C TYR A 38 -5.79 21.44 -12.88
N ALA A 39 -5.00 22.12 -12.05
CA ALA A 39 -3.55 21.96 -12.01
C ALA A 39 -3.09 20.68 -11.28
N LYS A 40 -3.92 20.14 -10.37
CA LYS A 40 -3.60 19.00 -9.52
C LYS A 40 -4.77 18.02 -9.43
N ALA A 41 -4.43 16.75 -9.21
CA ALA A 41 -5.37 15.70 -8.86
C ALA A 41 -4.82 14.92 -7.67
N ALA A 42 -5.63 14.76 -6.63
CA ALA A 42 -5.35 13.86 -5.54
C ALA A 42 -6.18 12.59 -5.72
N TYR A 43 -5.54 11.44 -5.60
CA TYR A 43 -6.13 10.13 -5.74
C TYR A 43 -6.12 9.44 -4.39
N CYS A 44 -7.21 8.78 -4.00
CA CYS A 44 -7.23 7.95 -2.81
C CYS A 44 -7.91 6.60 -3.04
N SER A 45 -7.18 5.53 -2.71
CA SER A 45 -7.63 4.15 -2.70
C SER A 45 -8.25 3.82 -1.35
N LEU A 46 -9.39 3.15 -1.39
CA LEU A 46 -10.09 2.67 -0.19
C LEU A 46 -9.79 1.19 0.11
N HIS A 47 -8.64 0.68 -0.35
CA HIS A 47 -8.25 -0.74 -0.28
C HIS A 47 -6.90 -0.93 0.38
N THR A 48 -6.70 -2.07 1.03
CA THR A 48 -5.49 -2.45 1.78
C THR A 48 -4.48 -3.22 0.93
N THR A 49 -4.92 -3.74 -0.22
CA THR A 49 -4.14 -4.48 -1.21
C THR A 49 -4.12 -3.82 -2.58
N ALA A 50 -4.51 -2.54 -2.66
CA ALA A 50 -4.43 -1.78 -3.90
C ALA A 50 -4.25 -0.28 -3.63
N GLY A 51 -3.47 0.40 -4.45
CA GLY A 51 -3.16 1.82 -4.26
C GLY A 51 -2.30 2.42 -5.36
N PHE A 52 -1.53 3.44 -5.02
CA PHE A 52 -0.81 4.25 -6.00
C PHE A 52 0.67 4.41 -5.63
N LEU A 53 1.51 4.57 -6.65
CA LEU A 53 2.87 5.07 -6.46
C LEU A 53 2.85 6.60 -6.37
N GLU A 54 3.77 7.18 -5.61
CA GLU A 54 3.97 8.64 -5.59
C GLU A 54 4.40 9.15 -6.96
N GLN A 55 4.01 10.38 -7.31
CA GLN A 55 4.32 10.97 -8.62
C GLN A 55 5.82 10.96 -8.92
N SER A 56 6.68 11.17 -7.93
CA SER A 56 8.13 11.14 -8.11
C SER A 56 8.65 9.76 -8.50
N LEU A 57 8.11 8.69 -7.92
CA LEU A 57 8.47 7.32 -8.26
C LEU A 57 7.86 6.90 -9.60
N ALA A 58 6.61 7.26 -9.86
CA ALA A 58 5.99 7.02 -11.16
C ALA A 58 6.72 7.76 -12.29
N ALA A 59 7.18 9.00 -12.07
CA ALA A 59 7.97 9.77 -13.03
C ALA A 59 9.32 9.11 -13.31
N ARG A 60 9.98 8.57 -12.28
CA ARG A 60 11.21 7.77 -12.46
C ARG A 60 10.93 6.51 -13.28
N LEU A 61 9.76 5.91 -13.15
CA LEU A 61 9.28 4.78 -13.96
C LEU A 61 8.56 5.25 -15.25
N LEU A 62 8.82 6.48 -15.70
CA LEU A 62 8.33 7.06 -16.95
C LEU A 62 6.81 7.06 -17.13
N HIS A 63 6.05 6.99 -16.02
CA HIS A 63 4.59 6.85 -16.05
C HIS A 63 4.14 5.72 -17.00
N SER A 64 4.90 4.64 -17.11
CA SER A 64 4.68 3.63 -18.16
C SER A 64 4.37 2.27 -17.54
N LYS A 65 3.29 1.65 -18.01
CA LYS A 65 2.94 0.27 -17.64
C LYS A 65 4.12 -0.69 -17.83
N ASP A 66 4.91 -0.49 -18.89
CA ASP A 66 6.06 -1.34 -19.24
C ASP A 66 7.21 -1.24 -18.23
N HIS A 67 7.25 -0.19 -17.40
CA HIS A 67 8.25 0.00 -16.36
C HIS A 67 7.67 -0.30 -14.97
N LEU A 68 6.39 0.02 -14.75
CA LEU A 68 5.69 -0.26 -13.50
C LEU A 68 5.47 -1.75 -13.29
N ASP A 69 5.04 -2.50 -14.30
CA ASP A 69 4.77 -3.94 -14.18
C ASP A 69 6.02 -4.73 -13.75
N PRO A 70 7.20 -4.57 -14.39
CA PRO A 70 8.44 -5.19 -13.93
C PRO A 70 8.87 -4.74 -12.52
N PHE A 71 8.71 -3.46 -12.19
CA PHE A 71 9.01 -2.96 -10.85
C PHE A 71 8.18 -3.67 -9.78
N ILE A 72 6.86 -3.78 -9.96
CA ILE A 72 5.99 -4.51 -9.00
C ILE A 72 6.25 -6.02 -9.05
N ARG A 73 6.59 -6.59 -10.20
CA ARG A 73 6.92 -8.01 -10.36
C ARG A 73 8.04 -8.46 -9.41
N VAL A 74 9.03 -7.59 -9.15
CA VAL A 74 10.12 -7.88 -8.21
C VAL A 74 9.59 -8.15 -6.80
N PHE A 75 8.65 -7.33 -6.31
CA PHE A 75 8.02 -7.56 -5.01
C PHE A 75 7.08 -8.77 -5.02
N ARG A 76 6.41 -9.05 -6.13
CA ARG A 76 5.59 -10.28 -6.29
C ARG A 76 6.40 -11.56 -6.29
N LYS A 77 7.65 -11.51 -6.76
CA LYS A 77 8.60 -12.63 -6.64
C LYS A 77 9.12 -12.75 -5.21
N LEU A 78 9.32 -11.62 -4.53
CA LEU A 78 9.75 -11.58 -3.14
C LEU A 78 8.64 -12.09 -2.19
N PHE A 79 7.38 -11.80 -2.47
CA PHE A 79 6.24 -12.29 -1.71
C PHE A 79 5.32 -13.10 -2.63
N PRO A 80 5.63 -14.37 -2.90
CA PRO A 80 4.76 -15.22 -3.69
C PRO A 80 3.46 -15.50 -2.92
N PRO A 81 2.32 -15.69 -3.62
CA PRO A 81 1.10 -16.15 -2.97
C PRO A 81 1.26 -17.57 -2.41
N ASN A 82 0.44 -17.91 -1.41
CA ASN A 82 0.34 -19.26 -0.82
C ASN A 82 1.63 -19.77 -0.13
N MET A 83 2.48 -18.88 0.39
CA MET A 83 3.72 -19.22 1.10
C MET A 83 3.51 -19.47 2.60
N ASN A 84 2.37 -20.06 2.99
CA ASN A 84 2.05 -20.35 4.40
C ASN A 84 2.23 -19.14 5.34
N TYR A 85 1.78 -17.97 4.91
CA TYR A 85 1.70 -16.76 5.73
C TYR A 85 0.77 -17.02 6.91
N LEU A 86 1.10 -16.49 8.09
CA LEU A 86 0.24 -16.67 9.26
C LEU A 86 -1.11 -15.96 9.07
N HIS A 87 -1.12 -14.81 8.41
CA HIS A 87 -2.35 -14.12 7.99
C HIS A 87 -3.28 -15.01 7.16
N ASP A 88 -2.73 -15.92 6.35
CA ASP A 88 -3.51 -16.81 5.49
C ASP A 88 -3.96 -18.11 6.23
N GLN A 89 -3.52 -18.33 7.47
CA GLN A 89 -3.97 -19.45 8.31
C GLN A 89 -5.27 -19.09 9.03
N LEU A 90 -6.39 -19.21 8.30
CA LEU A 90 -7.73 -18.79 8.75
C LEU A 90 -8.18 -19.47 10.05
N GLU A 91 -7.66 -20.66 10.37
CA GLU A 91 -7.88 -21.35 11.64
C GLU A 91 -7.35 -20.56 12.83
N LEU A 92 -6.28 -19.78 12.66
CA LEU A 92 -5.69 -18.93 13.70
C LEU A 92 -6.42 -17.59 13.85
N ARG A 93 -7.25 -17.21 12.87
CA ARG A 93 -7.99 -15.94 12.85
C ARG A 93 -9.25 -16.02 13.71
N THR A 94 -9.09 -15.68 14.99
CA THR A 94 -10.18 -15.73 15.99
C THR A 94 -11.23 -14.62 15.84
N GLU A 95 -10.90 -13.57 15.10
CA GLU A 95 -11.76 -12.42 14.81
C GLU A 95 -12.77 -12.68 13.67
N LEU A 96 -12.59 -13.77 12.91
CA LEU A 96 -13.50 -14.19 11.84
C LEU A 96 -14.42 -15.30 12.32
N SER A 97 -15.71 -15.20 11.98
CA SER A 97 -16.64 -16.33 12.07
C SER A 97 -16.31 -17.41 11.03
N ASP A 98 -16.77 -18.64 11.26
CA ASP A 98 -16.60 -19.75 10.30
C ASP A 98 -17.17 -19.43 8.92
N GLU A 99 -18.25 -18.64 8.86
CA GLU A 99 -18.80 -18.18 7.59
C GLU A 99 -17.86 -17.21 6.88
N GLN A 100 -17.33 -16.21 7.58
CA GLN A 100 -16.37 -15.26 7.02
C GLN A 100 -15.10 -15.96 6.55
N LYS A 101 -14.61 -16.97 7.28
CA LYS A 101 -13.43 -17.75 6.90
C LYS A 101 -13.60 -18.49 5.56
N ARG A 102 -14.82 -18.81 5.13
CA ARG A 102 -15.04 -19.48 3.84
C ARG A 102 -14.80 -18.57 2.64
N ASP A 103 -15.06 -17.28 2.81
CA ASP A 103 -14.99 -16.29 1.73
C ASP A 103 -13.74 -15.39 1.85
N GLU A 104 -12.97 -15.55 2.92
CA GLU A 104 -11.78 -14.75 3.21
C GLU A 104 -10.68 -15.01 2.17
N PRO A 105 -10.15 -13.95 1.53
CA PRO A 105 -9.03 -14.08 0.60
C PRO A 105 -7.76 -14.55 1.31
N LEU A 106 -6.96 -15.36 0.61
CA LEU A 106 -5.56 -15.61 1.01
C LEU A 106 -4.68 -14.60 0.25
N ASN A 107 -4.39 -13.48 0.90
CA ASN A 107 -3.79 -12.29 0.28
C ASN A 107 -2.70 -11.60 1.12
N ALA A 108 -2.13 -12.30 2.11
CA ALA A 108 -1.02 -11.77 2.90
C ALA A 108 0.13 -11.22 2.02
N ASP A 109 0.43 -11.92 0.92
CA ASP A 109 1.40 -11.48 -0.09
C ASP A 109 1.07 -10.08 -0.63
N SER A 110 -0.20 -9.83 -0.98
CA SER A 110 -0.67 -8.56 -1.53
C SER A 110 -0.51 -7.42 -0.51
N HIS A 111 -0.76 -7.67 0.78
CA HIS A 111 -0.50 -6.70 1.84
C HIS A 111 0.99 -6.38 1.97
N LEU A 112 1.85 -7.41 1.98
CA LEU A 112 3.30 -7.24 2.07
C LEU A 112 3.87 -6.52 0.86
N ILE A 113 3.41 -6.82 -0.35
CA ILE A 113 3.78 -6.11 -1.58
C ILE A 113 3.36 -4.65 -1.50
N PHE A 114 2.14 -4.36 -1.03
CA PHE A 114 1.65 -2.99 -0.87
C PHE A 114 2.60 -2.16 0.00
N ILE A 115 2.92 -2.67 1.19
CA ILE A 115 3.78 -1.99 2.17
C ILE A 115 5.21 -1.86 1.63
N SER A 116 5.74 -2.93 1.05
CA SER A 116 7.14 -3.04 0.64
C SER A 116 7.49 -2.28 -0.64
N SER A 117 6.56 -2.21 -1.59
CA SER A 117 6.77 -1.53 -2.88
C SER A 117 6.65 -0.01 -2.79
N GLY A 118 6.26 0.50 -1.62
CA GLY A 118 6.07 1.93 -1.37
C GLY A 118 4.78 2.48 -1.96
N LEU A 119 3.79 1.62 -2.21
CA LEU A 119 2.43 2.05 -2.54
C LEU A 119 1.83 2.84 -1.38
N LYS A 120 0.96 3.78 -1.73
CA LYS A 120 0.19 4.62 -0.80
C LYS A 120 -1.29 4.51 -1.11
N ASN A 121 -2.12 4.65 -0.07
CA ASN A 121 -3.55 4.78 -0.21
C ASN A 121 -3.89 6.10 -0.93
N CYS A 122 -3.34 7.24 -0.48
CA CYS A 122 -3.56 8.53 -1.13
C CYS A 122 -2.25 9.13 -1.70
N VAL A 123 -2.34 9.77 -2.88
CA VAL A 123 -1.22 10.45 -3.56
C VAL A 123 -1.72 11.73 -4.25
N THR A 124 -0.83 12.69 -4.46
CA THR A 124 -1.11 13.89 -5.28
C THR A 124 -0.22 13.91 -6.52
N TYR A 125 -0.81 14.23 -7.66
CA TYR A 125 -0.13 14.42 -8.92
C TYR A 125 -0.41 15.81 -9.46
N LYS A 126 0.60 16.42 -10.11
CA LYS A 126 0.30 17.43 -11.13
C LYS A 126 -0.59 16.79 -12.20
N ASN A 127 -1.70 17.45 -12.51
CA ASN A 127 -2.64 16.99 -13.50
C ASN A 127 -2.13 17.40 -14.89
N VAL A 128 -1.51 16.46 -15.58
CA VAL A 128 -0.95 16.67 -16.93
C VAL A 128 -1.80 15.89 -17.92
N PRO A 129 -2.42 16.54 -18.93
CA PRO A 129 -3.23 15.86 -19.92
C PRO A 129 -2.48 14.71 -20.60
N GLY A 130 -3.11 13.54 -20.68
CA GLY A 130 -2.56 12.33 -21.30
C GLY A 130 -1.47 11.62 -20.48
N GLN A 131 -1.07 12.14 -19.32
CA GLN A 131 -0.13 11.43 -18.44
C GLN A 131 -0.90 10.41 -17.58
N PRO A 132 -0.59 9.10 -17.66
CA PRO A 132 -1.34 8.09 -16.96
C PRO A 132 -1.04 8.08 -15.46
N VAL A 133 -2.04 7.70 -14.68
CA VAL A 133 -1.93 7.42 -13.24
C VAL A 133 -2.48 6.02 -13.01
N TYR A 134 -1.62 5.10 -12.60
CA TYR A 134 -1.99 3.70 -12.43
C TYR A 134 -2.42 3.40 -11.00
N PHE A 135 -3.65 2.89 -10.87
CA PHE A 135 -4.09 2.14 -9.70
C PHE A 135 -3.50 0.73 -9.79
N VAL A 136 -2.70 0.38 -8.80
CA VAL A 136 -2.01 -0.91 -8.71
C VAL A 136 -2.87 -1.85 -7.88
N GLU A 137 -3.52 -2.81 -8.54
CA GLU A 137 -4.28 -3.88 -7.92
C GLU A 137 -3.38 -5.10 -7.65
N LEU A 138 -3.44 -5.67 -6.45
CA LEU A 138 -2.64 -6.84 -6.06
C LEU A 138 -3.49 -8.06 -5.66
N ASP A 139 -4.81 -7.92 -5.47
CA ASP A 139 -5.73 -8.97 -5.04
C ASP A 139 -7.11 -8.84 -5.75
N GLY A 140 -7.12 -8.59 -7.05
CA GLY A 140 -8.34 -8.27 -7.81
C GLY A 140 -9.30 -9.44 -8.00
N ILE A 141 -8.76 -10.62 -8.32
CA ILE A 141 -9.47 -11.90 -8.43
C ILE A 141 -8.78 -12.91 -7.50
N ASN A 142 -9.58 -13.59 -6.67
CA ASN A 142 -9.14 -14.66 -5.79
C ASN A 142 -9.92 -15.95 -6.11
N VAL A 143 -9.33 -17.11 -5.83
CA VAL A 143 -9.96 -18.42 -6.12
C VAL A 143 -11.15 -18.67 -5.20
N ASN A 144 -11.06 -18.21 -3.95
CA ASN A 144 -12.06 -18.46 -2.90
C ASN A 144 -13.01 -17.29 -2.68
N SER A 145 -12.93 -16.23 -3.50
CA SER A 145 -13.74 -15.02 -3.31
C SER A 145 -14.28 -14.50 -4.64
N PRO A 146 -15.47 -13.90 -4.66
CA PRO A 146 -15.99 -13.24 -5.86
C PRO A 146 -15.02 -12.18 -6.42
N PRO A 147 -15.05 -11.93 -7.74
CA PRO A 147 -14.29 -10.84 -8.34
C PRO A 147 -14.56 -9.52 -7.62
N ARG A 148 -13.50 -8.80 -7.26
CA ARG A 148 -13.65 -7.60 -6.44
C ARG A 148 -14.10 -6.41 -7.27
N THR A 149 -14.87 -5.54 -6.61
CA THR A 149 -15.07 -4.17 -7.08
C THR A 149 -14.21 -3.24 -6.23
N ARG A 150 -13.40 -2.43 -6.89
CA ARG A 150 -12.54 -1.45 -6.26
C ARG A 150 -13.10 -0.05 -6.43
N ARG A 151 -12.66 0.83 -5.56
CA ARG A 151 -13.08 2.22 -5.48
C ARG A 151 -11.87 3.09 -5.25
N ALA A 152 -11.78 4.14 -6.05
CA ALA A 152 -10.81 5.21 -5.86
C ALA A 152 -11.53 6.55 -5.95
N ASN A 153 -11.30 7.44 -4.98
CA ASN A 153 -11.76 8.81 -5.02
C ASN A 153 -10.69 9.66 -5.70
N VAL A 154 -11.12 10.60 -6.53
CA VAL A 154 -10.24 11.56 -7.20
C VAL A 154 -10.77 12.96 -6.97
N ILE A 155 -9.95 13.82 -6.38
CA ILE A 155 -10.26 15.24 -6.18
C ILE A 155 -9.35 16.06 -7.11
N TYR A 156 -9.96 16.79 -8.03
CA TYR A 156 -9.30 17.74 -8.91
C TYR A 156 -9.37 19.14 -8.32
N TYR A 157 -8.24 19.84 -8.25
CA TYR A 157 -8.14 21.15 -7.61
C TYR A 157 -6.97 21.97 -8.17
N ASN A 158 -6.94 23.26 -7.85
CA ASN A 158 -5.93 24.19 -8.35
C ASN A 158 -4.94 24.65 -7.27
N GLN A 159 -5.40 24.76 -6.04
CA GLN A 159 -4.62 25.30 -4.93
C GLN A 159 -4.92 24.51 -3.65
N GLU A 160 -3.93 24.46 -2.78
CA GLU A 160 -4.02 23.88 -1.44
C GLU A 160 -3.28 24.82 -0.48
N GLU A 161 -3.79 24.96 0.73
CA GLU A 161 -3.21 25.77 1.79
C GLU A 161 -3.18 24.96 3.09
N THR A 162 -2.11 25.10 3.87
CA THR A 162 -2.01 24.49 5.19
C THR A 162 -2.70 25.37 6.20
N VAL A 163 -3.86 24.95 6.70
CA VAL A 163 -4.64 25.69 7.70
C VAL A 163 -4.24 25.38 9.14
N HIS A 164 -3.60 24.22 9.38
CA HIS A 164 -3.17 23.82 10.71
C HIS A 164 -1.98 22.87 10.67
N THR A 165 -1.19 22.87 11.76
CA THR A 165 -0.12 21.90 12.00
C THR A 165 -0.03 21.64 13.50
N MET A 166 0.08 20.37 13.87
CA MET A 166 0.24 19.95 15.26
C MET A 166 1.16 18.74 15.38
N ARG A 167 1.55 18.45 16.61
CA ARG A 167 2.31 17.26 16.97
C ARG A 167 1.50 16.42 17.93
N MET A 168 1.51 15.10 17.73
CA MET A 168 0.84 14.14 18.59
C MET A 168 1.85 13.10 19.07
N ALA A 169 1.85 12.85 20.38
CA ALA A 169 2.61 11.74 20.94
C ALA A 169 1.73 10.48 20.88
N ILE A 170 2.24 9.42 20.26
CA ILE A 170 1.56 8.12 20.20
C ILE A 170 2.20 7.18 21.23
N PRO A 171 1.44 6.66 22.20
CA PRO A 171 1.98 5.70 23.14
C PRO A 171 2.33 4.40 22.41
N VAL A 172 3.54 3.91 22.64
CA VAL A 172 4.06 2.66 22.10
C VAL A 172 4.48 1.74 23.24
N SER A 173 4.42 0.43 23.05
CA SER A 173 4.87 -0.50 24.08
C SER A 173 6.41 -0.52 24.19
N ASN A 174 6.91 -1.10 25.28
CA ASN A 174 8.34 -1.34 25.48
C ASN A 174 8.90 -2.51 24.68
N HIS A 175 8.08 -3.18 23.86
CA HIS A 175 8.53 -4.32 23.06
C HIS A 175 9.55 -3.87 21.99
N PRO A 176 10.54 -4.72 21.67
CA PRO A 176 11.53 -4.39 20.64
C PRO A 176 10.93 -4.11 19.26
N ILE A 177 9.78 -4.70 18.95
CA ILE A 177 9.01 -4.42 17.74
C ILE A 177 7.55 -4.36 18.16
N ASP A 178 6.83 -3.36 17.66
CA ASP A 178 5.42 -3.13 17.98
C ASP A 178 4.70 -2.48 16.80
N SER A 179 3.40 -2.67 16.72
CA SER A 179 2.53 -2.03 15.75
C SER A 179 1.29 -1.46 16.45
N VAL A 180 1.05 -0.17 16.26
CA VAL A 180 -0.07 0.56 16.86
C VAL A 180 -1.10 0.86 15.79
N ASN A 181 -2.33 0.41 16.04
CA ASN A 181 -3.50 0.77 15.27
C ASN A 181 -3.90 2.21 15.60
N LEU A 182 -3.62 3.18 14.71
CA LEU A 182 -3.97 4.57 14.95
C LEU A 182 -5.47 4.86 14.84
N ARG A 183 -6.26 3.92 14.30
CA ARG A 183 -7.72 3.98 14.27
C ARG A 183 -8.38 3.50 15.57
N ASP A 184 -7.62 2.88 16.48
CA ASP A 184 -8.14 2.50 17.78
C ASP A 184 -8.53 3.76 18.59
N SER A 185 -9.79 3.84 19.02
CA SER A 185 -10.32 4.99 19.75
C SER A 185 -9.60 5.23 21.08
N ARG A 186 -8.94 4.21 21.64
CA ARG A 186 -8.12 4.36 22.85
C ARG A 186 -6.87 5.19 22.62
N VAL A 187 -6.39 5.26 21.37
CA VAL A 187 -5.28 6.12 20.97
C VAL A 187 -5.76 7.57 20.75
N GLY A 188 -7.03 7.75 20.38
CA GLY A 188 -7.64 9.07 20.14
C GLY A 188 -7.12 9.81 18.90
N PHE A 189 -6.26 9.17 18.10
CA PHE A 189 -5.59 9.82 16.96
C PHE A 189 -6.57 10.23 15.86
N MET A 190 -7.41 9.30 15.40
CA MET A 190 -8.40 9.60 14.34
C MET A 190 -9.49 10.57 14.81
N ASP A 191 -9.88 10.50 16.08
CA ASP A 191 -10.90 11.39 16.65
C ASP A 191 -10.40 12.84 16.65
N GLU A 192 -9.15 13.07 17.06
CA GLU A 192 -8.51 14.39 16.99
C GLU A 192 -8.46 14.93 15.56
N LEU A 193 -8.07 14.10 14.58
CA LEU A 193 -8.05 14.51 13.17
C LEU A 193 -9.44 14.90 12.65
N GLN A 194 -10.47 14.16 13.04
CA GLN A 194 -11.85 14.44 12.65
C GLN A 194 -12.36 15.74 13.30
N GLU A 195 -12.00 16.03 14.55
CA GLU A 195 -12.30 17.31 15.20
C GLU A 195 -11.62 18.49 14.50
N LEU A 196 -10.39 18.32 14.02
CA LEU A 196 -9.71 19.37 13.25
C LEU A 196 -10.42 19.65 11.92
N LEU A 197 -10.87 18.61 11.21
CA LEU A 197 -11.65 18.79 9.97
C LEU A 197 -12.92 19.63 10.22
N ARG A 198 -13.66 19.32 11.30
CA ARG A 198 -14.82 20.11 11.74
C ARG A 198 -14.45 21.54 12.11
N LYS A 199 -13.43 21.71 12.94
CA LYS A 199 -13.01 23.01 13.48
C LYS A 199 -12.58 23.99 12.38
N PHE A 200 -11.93 23.48 11.34
CA PHE A 200 -11.44 24.28 10.21
C PHE A 200 -12.37 24.27 9.00
N ASP A 201 -13.57 23.68 9.12
CA ASP A 201 -14.60 23.63 8.07
C ASP A 201 -14.05 23.13 6.72
N ILE A 202 -13.24 22.07 6.76
CA ILE A 202 -12.54 21.56 5.58
C ILE A 202 -13.51 20.69 4.78
N GLU A 203 -14.09 21.20 3.69
CA GLU A 203 -14.98 20.40 2.83
C GLU A 203 -14.24 19.29 2.06
N LYS A 204 -13.08 19.64 1.48
CA LYS A 204 -12.19 18.76 0.71
C LYS A 204 -10.76 19.09 1.05
N GLY A 205 -9.99 18.09 1.45
CA GLY A 205 -8.64 18.32 1.91
C GLY A 205 -7.81 17.07 2.03
N LYS A 206 -6.61 17.24 2.59
CA LYS A 206 -5.71 16.16 2.92
C LYS A 206 -5.05 16.43 4.27
N ILE A 207 -4.67 15.35 4.93
CA ILE A 207 -3.95 15.35 6.19
C ILE A 207 -2.63 14.64 5.93
N ASP A 208 -1.54 15.38 5.93
CA ASP A 208 -0.20 14.83 5.81
C ASP A 208 0.31 14.50 7.22
N ILE A 209 0.63 13.24 7.45
CA ILE A 209 1.13 12.72 8.73
C ILE A 209 2.56 12.29 8.49
N THR A 210 3.49 12.81 9.29
CA THR A 210 4.93 12.52 9.15
C THR A 210 5.54 12.26 10.52
N LEU A 211 6.42 11.26 10.59
CA LEU A 211 7.23 10.99 11.78
C LEU A 211 8.28 12.09 11.98
N ASP A 212 8.51 12.49 13.22
CA ASP A 212 9.59 13.43 13.55
C ASP A 212 10.94 12.88 13.04
N ASN A 213 11.88 13.76 12.68
CA ASN A 213 13.17 13.37 12.12
C ASN A 213 14.00 12.51 13.07
N ASP A 214 13.76 12.64 14.38
CA ASP A 214 14.44 11.87 15.41
C ASP A 214 13.91 10.43 15.54
N GLU A 215 12.72 10.13 15.00
CA GLU A 215 12.09 8.81 15.06
C GLU A 215 12.67 7.85 14.02
N ARG A 216 13.92 7.40 14.22
CA ARG A 216 14.67 6.66 13.19
C ARG A 216 14.21 5.22 12.97
N ASN A 217 13.57 4.63 13.98
CA ASN A 217 13.20 3.21 13.98
C ASN A 217 11.68 3.00 13.97
N ALA A 218 10.98 3.91 13.29
CA ALA A 218 9.55 3.81 13.08
C ALA A 218 9.19 4.07 11.62
N GLY A 219 8.05 3.52 11.23
CA GLY A 219 7.43 3.69 9.94
C GLY A 219 5.91 3.79 10.04
N LEU A 220 5.31 4.32 8.98
CA LEU A 220 3.88 4.49 8.81
C LEU A 220 3.41 3.73 7.57
N THR A 221 2.20 3.20 7.65
CA THR A 221 1.47 2.66 6.49
C THR A 221 -0.02 2.85 6.70
N VAL A 222 -0.79 2.83 5.60
CA VAL A 222 -2.25 2.70 5.67
C VAL A 222 -2.61 1.33 5.11
N ASN A 223 -3.01 0.43 5.99
CA ASN A 223 -3.27 -0.96 5.63
C ASN A 223 -4.30 -1.59 6.57
N GLU A 224 -4.52 -2.88 6.48
CA GLU A 224 -5.34 -3.62 7.43
C GLU A 224 -4.55 -3.89 8.71
N TYR A 225 -5.15 -3.55 9.85
CA TYR A 225 -4.59 -3.92 11.15
C TYR A 225 -5.11 -5.30 11.54
N GLU A 226 -4.44 -6.33 11.00
CA GLU A 226 -4.65 -7.73 11.37
C GLU A 226 -3.43 -8.20 12.18
N THR A 227 -3.66 -8.96 13.25
CA THR A 227 -2.62 -9.26 14.24
C THR A 227 -1.56 -10.21 13.67
N LEU A 228 -1.95 -11.27 12.95
CA LEU A 228 -1.03 -12.23 12.34
C LEU A 228 -0.15 -11.57 11.29
N LEU A 229 -0.72 -10.71 10.45
CA LEU A 229 -0.01 -9.90 9.47
C LEU A 229 0.94 -8.90 10.14
N MET A 230 0.42 -8.08 11.06
CA MET A 230 1.18 -6.96 11.63
C MET A 230 2.19 -7.36 12.68
N ARG A 231 1.97 -8.45 13.42
CA ARG A 231 2.86 -8.91 14.51
C ARG A 231 3.71 -10.11 14.17
N HIS A 232 3.46 -10.77 13.05
CA HIS A 232 4.27 -11.91 12.64
C HIS A 232 4.82 -11.71 11.23
N ASP A 233 3.97 -11.81 10.21
CA ASP A 233 4.44 -11.83 8.82
C ASP A 233 5.23 -10.56 8.46
N LEU A 234 4.69 -9.37 8.76
CA LEU A 234 5.38 -8.10 8.48
C LEU A 234 6.65 -7.94 9.33
N ILE A 235 6.62 -8.33 10.59
CA ILE A 235 7.76 -8.19 11.50
C ILE A 235 8.95 -9.02 11.02
N ASP A 236 8.70 -10.27 10.64
CA ASP A 236 9.76 -11.14 10.15
C ASP A 236 10.29 -10.70 8.78
N VAL A 237 9.41 -10.16 7.92
CA VAL A 237 9.78 -9.52 6.66
C VAL A 237 10.68 -8.30 6.88
N LEU A 238 10.37 -7.44 7.85
CA LEU A 238 11.18 -6.26 8.16
C LEU A 238 12.55 -6.62 8.75
N ARG A 239 12.65 -7.73 9.48
CA ARG A 239 13.93 -8.23 10.01
C ARG A 239 14.84 -8.75 8.92
N ASN A 240 14.35 -9.68 8.10
CA ASN A 240 15.12 -10.24 6.99
C ASN A 240 14.16 -10.86 5.96
N PRO A 241 13.84 -10.15 4.87
CA PRO A 241 12.83 -10.62 3.92
C PRO A 241 13.27 -11.89 3.18
N PHE A 242 14.56 -12.01 2.89
CA PHE A 242 15.14 -13.15 2.21
C PHE A 242 15.12 -14.41 3.08
N LEU A 243 15.52 -14.29 4.34
CA LEU A 243 15.45 -15.40 5.30
C LEU A 243 14.00 -15.82 5.53
N TYR A 244 13.08 -14.86 5.65
CA TYR A 244 11.66 -15.13 5.82
C TYR A 244 11.11 -15.99 4.67
N ILE A 245 11.43 -15.64 3.42
CA ILE A 245 11.03 -16.42 2.24
C ILE A 245 11.66 -17.81 2.26
N ALA A 246 12.95 -17.92 2.58
CA ALA A 246 13.64 -19.20 2.64
C ALA A 246 13.01 -20.14 3.69
N GLN A 247 12.65 -19.62 4.86
CA GLN A 247 11.98 -20.36 5.92
C GLN A 247 10.58 -20.83 5.48
N LYS A 248 9.79 -19.94 4.87
CA LYS A 248 8.45 -20.27 4.38
C LYS A 248 8.47 -21.23 3.19
N GLY A 249 9.45 -21.12 2.29
CA GLY A 249 9.63 -22.01 1.14
C GLY A 249 9.95 -23.45 1.55
N LYS A 250 10.70 -23.64 2.65
CA LYS A 250 10.98 -24.97 3.21
C LYS A 250 9.71 -25.72 3.63
N HIS A 251 8.73 -25.02 4.20
CA HIS A 251 7.45 -25.60 4.61
C HIS A 251 6.53 -25.98 3.43
N MET A 252 6.66 -25.32 2.28
CA MET A 252 5.95 -25.72 1.05
C MET A 252 6.43 -27.07 0.49
N LEU A 253 7.72 -27.40 0.65
CA LEU A 253 8.29 -28.67 0.20
C LEU A 253 7.72 -29.87 0.99
N GLU A 254 7.21 -29.63 2.20
CA GLU A 254 6.61 -30.64 3.06
C GLU A 254 5.17 -31.00 2.62
N ASN A 255 4.51 -30.18 1.76
CA ASN A 255 3.14 -30.41 1.26
C ASN A 255 2.98 -30.12 -0.26
N PRO A 256 3.42 -31.03 -1.15
CA PRO A 256 3.55 -30.78 -2.60
C PRO A 256 2.23 -30.67 -3.39
N ARG A 257 1.09 -31.06 -2.82
CA ARG A 257 -0.18 -31.27 -3.55
C ARG A 257 -1.02 -30.00 -3.76
N ALA A 258 -0.65 -28.87 -3.16
CA ALA A 258 -1.41 -27.62 -3.23
C ALA A 258 -0.89 -26.63 -4.31
N ILE A 259 0.03 -27.06 -5.18
CA ILE A 259 0.89 -26.15 -5.94
C ILE A 259 0.79 -26.37 -7.47
N PRO A 260 0.60 -25.31 -8.29
CA PRO A 260 0.77 -25.38 -9.74
C PRO A 260 2.22 -25.74 -10.13
N GLU A 261 2.39 -26.62 -11.11
CA GLU A 261 3.67 -27.27 -11.51
C GLU A 261 4.85 -26.30 -11.74
N LYS A 262 4.57 -25.02 -12.09
CA LYS A 262 5.58 -23.98 -12.33
C LYS A 262 6.21 -23.37 -11.07
N THR A 263 5.63 -23.59 -9.88
CA THR A 263 6.12 -22.99 -8.61
C THR A 263 7.02 -23.95 -7.83
N LEU A 264 7.00 -25.26 -8.13
CA LEU A 264 7.79 -26.29 -7.44
C LEU A 264 9.32 -26.11 -7.58
N ASN A 265 9.78 -25.50 -8.67
CA ASN A 265 11.21 -25.26 -8.87
C ASN A 265 11.75 -24.05 -8.09
N TYR A 266 10.88 -23.15 -7.61
CA TYR A 266 11.27 -21.89 -6.97
C TYR A 266 11.67 -22.03 -5.50
N ALA A 267 10.99 -22.92 -4.77
CA ALA A 267 11.24 -23.11 -3.35
C ALA A 267 12.47 -23.98 -3.07
N LYS A 268 12.96 -24.71 -4.09
CA LYS A 268 13.84 -25.85 -3.83
C LYS A 268 15.22 -25.41 -3.36
N TYR A 269 15.92 -24.54 -4.06
CA TYR A 269 17.21 -24.05 -3.59
C TYR A 269 17.56 -22.72 -4.25
N ASP A 270 18.11 -21.86 -3.42
CA ASP A 270 19.03 -20.78 -3.74
C ASP A 270 18.41 -19.37 -3.71
N LEU A 271 18.61 -18.71 -2.57
CA LEU A 271 18.47 -17.27 -2.42
C LEU A 271 19.30 -16.52 -3.46
N VAL A 272 20.42 -17.09 -3.91
CA VAL A 272 21.19 -16.57 -5.03
C VAL A 272 20.43 -16.73 -6.34
N HIS A 273 19.54 -17.71 -6.52
CA HIS A 273 18.63 -17.76 -7.68
C HIS A 273 17.48 -16.77 -7.56
N ILE A 274 16.87 -16.56 -6.39
CA ILE A 274 15.84 -15.50 -6.22
C ILE A 274 16.47 -14.13 -6.44
N PHE A 275 17.66 -13.90 -5.87
CA PHE A 275 18.44 -12.70 -6.09
C PHE A 275 18.86 -12.58 -7.56
N ASN A 276 19.42 -13.63 -8.17
CA ASN A 276 19.82 -13.64 -9.58
C ASN A 276 18.62 -13.52 -10.51
N GLU A 277 17.44 -14.01 -10.16
CA GLU A 277 16.21 -13.83 -10.91
C GLU A 277 15.57 -12.46 -10.68
N MET A 278 15.79 -11.83 -9.51
CA MET A 278 15.52 -10.40 -9.30
C MET A 278 16.51 -9.57 -10.12
N MET A 279 17.78 -10.00 -10.22
CA MET A 279 18.82 -9.39 -11.04
C MET A 279 18.60 -9.62 -12.54
N ASP A 280 18.11 -10.79 -12.95
CA ASP A 280 17.70 -11.09 -14.31
C ASP A 280 16.36 -10.42 -14.63
N ALA A 281 15.50 -10.19 -13.62
CA ALA A 281 14.37 -9.27 -13.73
C ALA A 281 14.83 -7.80 -13.83
N PHE A 282 16.01 -7.41 -13.30
CA PHE A 282 16.65 -6.14 -13.66
C PHE A 282 17.19 -6.14 -15.09
N ARG A 283 17.61 -7.30 -15.61
CA ARG A 283 17.99 -7.47 -17.03
C ARG A 283 16.78 -7.51 -17.97
N CYS A 284 15.58 -7.77 -17.45
CA CYS A 284 14.35 -7.49 -18.17
C CYS A 284 13.96 -6.02 -17.98
N SER A 285 13.58 -5.39 -19.10
CA SER A 285 12.87 -4.11 -19.19
C SER A 285 13.62 -2.87 -18.70
N SER A 286 14.45 -2.30 -19.58
CA SER A 286 14.98 -0.93 -19.53
C SER A 286 16.01 -0.60 -18.43
N SER A 287 17.04 0.17 -18.80
CA SER A 287 18.06 0.70 -17.86
C SER A 287 17.48 1.58 -16.73
N VAL A 288 16.22 2.00 -16.83
CA VAL A 288 15.56 2.88 -15.87
C VAL A 288 15.09 2.10 -14.64
N VAL A 289 14.43 0.95 -14.83
CA VAL A 289 13.96 0.09 -13.74
C VAL A 289 15.16 -0.43 -12.93
N GLU A 290 16.20 -0.90 -13.61
CA GLU A 290 17.45 -1.34 -12.99
C GLU A 290 18.07 -0.24 -12.11
N LYS A 291 18.22 1.00 -12.61
CA LYS A 291 18.78 2.11 -11.82
C LYS A 291 17.95 2.44 -10.58
N ILE A 292 16.63 2.33 -10.67
CA ILE A 292 15.74 2.58 -9.53
C ILE A 292 15.94 1.48 -8.49
N LEU A 293 15.86 0.22 -8.91
CA LEU A 293 15.95 -0.91 -8.00
C LEU A 293 17.35 -1.07 -7.41
N ALA A 294 18.41 -0.78 -8.18
CA ALA A 294 19.76 -0.68 -7.66
C ALA A 294 19.87 0.36 -6.54
N LYS A 295 19.21 1.52 -6.66
CA LYS A 295 19.18 2.53 -5.58
C LYS A 295 18.40 2.04 -4.36
N PHE A 296 17.36 1.23 -4.54
CA PHE A 296 16.66 0.56 -3.43
C PHE A 296 17.53 -0.53 -2.80
N LEU A 297 18.29 -1.30 -3.58
CA LEU A 297 19.15 -2.40 -3.10
C LEU A 297 20.51 -1.93 -2.55
N GLN A 298 20.93 -0.71 -2.86
CA GLN A 298 22.17 -0.11 -2.32
C GLN A 298 22.08 0.18 -0.82
N VAL A 299 20.88 0.11 -0.22
CA VAL A 299 20.74 0.08 1.23
C VAL A 299 20.77 -1.37 1.72
N PRO A 300 21.31 -1.66 2.93
CA PRO A 300 21.29 -3.00 3.52
C PRO A 300 19.92 -3.67 3.36
N ALA A 301 19.85 -5.00 3.22
CA ALA A 301 18.57 -5.71 3.04
C ALA A 301 17.53 -5.38 4.14
N GLU A 302 17.99 -5.10 5.36
CA GLU A 302 17.20 -4.60 6.50
C GLU A 302 16.55 -3.22 6.26
N ARG A 303 17.11 -2.45 5.32
CA ARG A 303 16.64 -1.13 4.87
C ARG A 303 16.01 -1.17 3.46
N PHE A 304 16.13 -2.27 2.72
CA PHE A 304 15.53 -2.43 1.39
C PHE A 304 13.99 -2.29 1.46
N LEU A 305 13.41 -2.76 2.57
CA LEU A 305 11.98 -2.65 2.89
C LEU A 305 11.67 -1.52 3.87
N ARG A 306 12.47 -0.44 3.84
CA ARG A 306 12.29 0.67 4.78
C ARG A 306 10.89 1.24 4.62
N MET A 307 10.09 1.08 5.67
CA MET A 307 8.75 1.62 5.75
C MET A 307 8.75 3.13 5.53
N LYS A 308 7.62 3.63 5.04
CA LYS A 308 7.43 5.06 4.81
C LYS A 308 7.49 5.81 6.13
N ARG A 309 7.92 7.07 6.08
CA ARG A 309 7.92 7.97 7.24
C ARG A 309 6.72 8.87 7.29
N ASP A 310 5.91 8.82 6.25
CA ASP A 310 4.79 9.69 6.01
C ASP A 310 3.67 8.94 5.31
N ILE A 311 2.45 9.33 5.64
CA ILE A 311 1.21 8.89 4.99
C ILE A 311 0.35 10.12 4.77
N THR A 312 -0.52 10.04 3.78
CA THR A 312 -1.54 11.07 3.52
C THR A 312 -2.91 10.44 3.65
N LEU A 313 -3.78 11.09 4.40
CA LEU A 313 -5.20 10.80 4.44
C LEU A 313 -5.94 11.87 3.65
N MET A 314 -7.01 11.51 2.95
CA MET A 314 -7.86 12.45 2.22
C MET A 314 -9.14 12.68 3.01
N ALA A 315 -9.69 13.89 2.95
CA ALA A 315 -10.97 14.22 3.53
C ALA A 315 -11.91 14.76 2.45
N SER A 316 -13.16 14.34 2.48
CA SER A 316 -14.22 14.89 1.64
C SER A 316 -15.58 14.81 2.32
N ASN A 317 -16.50 15.66 1.91
CA ASN A 317 -17.92 15.61 2.25
C ASN A 317 -18.77 14.81 1.23
N ASN A 318 -18.13 14.15 0.25
CA ASN A 318 -18.77 13.37 -0.83
C ASN A 318 -19.88 14.12 -1.60
N GLY A 319 -19.88 15.47 -1.57
CA GLY A 319 -20.88 16.30 -2.27
C GLY A 319 -22.30 16.32 -1.67
N ASP A 320 -22.67 15.35 -0.84
CA ASP A 320 -24.03 15.17 -0.30
C ASP A 320 -24.15 15.33 1.22
N SER A 321 -23.02 15.40 1.95
CA SER A 321 -23.03 15.56 3.41
C SER A 321 -22.59 16.96 3.83
N ASN A 322 -23.21 17.49 4.90
CA ASN A 322 -22.80 18.77 5.50
C ASN A 322 -21.51 18.65 6.32
N GLU A 323 -20.97 17.45 6.52
CA GLU A 323 -19.78 17.22 7.34
C GLU A 323 -18.75 16.40 6.55
N SER A 324 -17.53 16.92 6.46
CA SER A 324 -16.43 16.18 5.85
C SER A 324 -15.95 15.06 6.76
N HIS A 325 -15.50 13.97 6.15
CA HIS A 325 -14.91 12.85 6.86
C HIS A 325 -13.63 12.42 6.17
N ILE A 326 -12.75 11.79 6.96
CA ILE A 326 -11.56 11.15 6.42
C ILE A 326 -12.02 9.97 5.54
N LEU A 327 -11.64 10.01 4.26
CA LEU A 327 -11.91 8.96 3.29
C LEU A 327 -11.11 7.71 3.66
N GLN A 328 -11.83 6.65 4.02
CA GLN A 328 -11.21 5.41 4.47
C GLN A 328 -12.02 4.20 4.02
N GLY A 329 -11.32 3.16 3.58
CA GLY A 329 -11.90 1.84 3.36
C GLY A 329 -12.33 1.16 4.66
N ARG A 330 -13.28 0.24 4.59
CA ARG A 330 -13.80 -0.50 5.75
C ARG A 330 -12.70 -1.06 6.66
N TYR A 331 -11.68 -1.67 6.05
CA TYR A 331 -10.57 -2.34 6.73
C TYR A 331 -9.29 -1.50 6.80
N GLN A 332 -9.26 -0.31 6.19
CA GLN A 332 -8.07 0.53 6.25
C GLN A 332 -7.92 1.13 7.65
N SER A 333 -6.67 1.16 8.09
CA SER A 333 -6.22 1.87 9.26
C SER A 333 -4.86 2.50 8.98
N PRO A 334 -4.58 3.71 9.47
CA PRO A 334 -3.21 4.16 9.65
C PRO A 334 -2.55 3.30 10.73
N ILE A 335 -1.32 2.88 10.50
CA ILE A 335 -0.58 1.97 11.38
C ILE A 335 0.81 2.57 11.58
N LEU A 336 1.17 2.76 12.85
CA LEU A 336 2.52 3.07 13.27
C LEU A 336 3.22 1.75 13.57
N VAL A 337 4.33 1.49 12.91
CA VAL A 337 5.18 0.32 13.18
C VAL A 337 6.50 0.83 13.74
N GLN A 338 6.88 0.35 14.91
CA GLN A 338 8.18 0.62 15.51
C GLN A 338 9.02 -0.65 15.57
N TRP A 339 10.31 -0.49 15.43
CA TRP A 339 11.31 -1.48 15.75
C TRP A 339 12.40 -0.79 16.58
N ARG A 340 13.15 -1.53 17.38
CA ARG A 340 14.38 -1.07 18.00
C ARG A 340 15.50 -1.80 17.28
N SER A 341 16.46 -1.06 16.72
CA SER A 341 17.71 -1.71 16.33
C SER A 341 18.30 -2.33 17.59
N ASN A 342 18.55 -3.63 17.58
CA ASN A 342 19.44 -4.24 18.55
C ASN A 342 20.80 -3.54 18.40
N GLU A 343 21.10 -2.55 19.25
CA GLU A 343 22.48 -2.21 19.55
C GLU A 343 23.06 -3.43 20.28
N ILE A 344 23.57 -4.38 19.50
CA ILE A 344 24.59 -5.31 19.98
C ILE A 344 25.90 -4.56 19.74
N GLY A 345 26.51 -4.11 20.84
CA GLY A 345 27.89 -3.63 20.86
C GLY A 345 28.91 -4.74 20.56
#